data_AF-A0A5M9JJA7-F1
#
_entry.id   AF-A0A5M9JJA7-F1
#
_cell.length_a   1.000
_cell.length_b   1.000
_cell.length_c   1.000
_cell.angle_alpha   90.00
_cell.angle_beta   90.00
_cell.angle_gamma   90.00
#
_symmetry.space_group_name_H-M   'P 1'
#
loop_
_entity.id
_entity.type
_entity.pdbx_description
1 polymer ?
#
loop_
_entity_poly.entity_id
_entity_poly.type
_entity_poly.pdbx_seq_one_letter_code
_entity_poly.pdbx_strand_id
1 'polypeptide(L)'
;MYHDQGRDVVFYENAAAPHRKMHAAMQAVPLPYSLGETAPAFFKEAILSSDEEWTQHKKLIDTAARARDGLGKLAFRRSIAKEMPYFHAWFDLDGGLGHIVEDANRWPKGDLFAREIIGGMLDIEPDVIKRQGRWSRGGDKRIEGFRNRWKKFDWTRVLTDE
;
A
#
# COMPACT_ATOMS: atom_id res chain seq x y z
N MET A 1 1.04 -0.46 -17.34
CA MET A 1 1.81 0.81 -17.35
C MET A 1 3.18 0.67 -16.72
N TYR A 2 3.32 0.40 -15.41
CA TYR A 2 4.64 0.39 -14.75
C TYR A 2 5.57 -0.73 -15.25
N HIS A 3 5.01 -1.89 -15.60
CA HIS A 3 5.78 -2.95 -16.26
C HIS A 3 6.46 -2.48 -17.56
N ASP A 4 5.75 -1.71 -18.41
CA ASP A 4 6.27 -1.10 -19.66
C ASP A 4 7.38 -0.07 -19.38
N GLN A 5 7.49 0.41 -18.14
CA GLN A 5 8.54 1.33 -17.68
C GLN A 5 9.71 0.59 -16.99
N GLY A 6 9.70 -0.74 -16.96
CA GLY A 6 10.70 -1.53 -16.26
C GLY A 6 10.60 -1.42 -14.73
N ARG A 7 9.39 -1.27 -14.20
CA ARG A 7 9.14 -1.06 -12.77
C ARG A 7 8.10 -2.03 -12.23
N ASP A 8 8.29 -2.40 -10.98
CA ASP A 8 7.28 -3.06 -10.17
C ASP A 8 6.38 -2.02 -9.48
N VAL A 9 5.33 -2.48 -8.82
CA VAL A 9 4.43 -1.62 -8.06
C VAL A 9 3.96 -2.30 -6.77
N VAL A 10 4.11 -1.58 -5.66
CA VAL A 10 3.48 -1.96 -4.38
C VAL A 10 2.21 -1.14 -4.23
N PHE A 11 1.11 -1.82 -3.93
CA PHE A 11 -0.11 -1.15 -3.50
C PHE A 11 -0.27 -1.28 -2.00
N TYR A 12 -0.78 -0.26 -1.32
CA TYR A 12 -1.10 -0.41 0.09
C TYR A 12 -2.29 0.46 0.51
N GLU A 13 -2.94 0.03 1.57
CA GLU A 13 -4.00 0.75 2.25
C GLU A 13 -3.70 0.78 3.75
N ASN A 14 -3.88 1.94 4.37
CA ASN A 14 -3.82 2.09 5.82
C ASN A 14 -5.17 2.57 6.35
N ALA A 15 -5.90 1.65 6.97
CA ALA A 15 -7.19 1.88 7.62
C ALA A 15 -7.08 1.72 9.16
N ALA A 16 -5.96 2.14 9.76
CA ALA A 16 -5.71 2.03 11.20
C ALA A 16 -6.60 2.92 12.10
N ALA A 17 -7.32 3.90 11.55
CA ALA A 17 -8.11 4.86 12.34
C ALA A 17 -9.55 5.02 11.85
N PRO A 18 -10.37 3.94 11.84
CA PRO A 18 -11.74 3.98 11.31
C PRO A 18 -12.66 4.95 12.07
N HIS A 19 -12.39 5.19 13.36
CA HIS A 19 -13.11 6.16 14.19
C HIS A 19 -13.04 7.60 13.63
N ARG A 20 -12.02 7.93 12.83
CA ARG A 20 -11.87 9.24 12.19
C ARG A 20 -12.72 9.39 10.91
N LYS A 21 -13.35 8.32 10.44
CA LYS A 21 -14.23 8.29 9.25
C LYS A 21 -13.56 8.91 8.00
N MET A 22 -12.28 8.60 7.80
CA MET A 22 -11.53 9.06 6.63
C MET A 22 -11.94 8.26 5.38
N HIS A 23 -11.72 8.83 4.20
CA HIS A 23 -11.89 8.10 2.94
C HIS A 23 -10.84 6.99 2.82
N ALA A 24 -11.25 5.84 2.29
CA ALA A 24 -10.33 4.81 1.85
C ALA A 24 -9.49 5.34 0.67
N ALA A 25 -8.18 5.11 0.74
CA ALA A 25 -7.26 5.54 -0.30
C ALA A 25 -6.20 4.46 -0.50
N MET A 26 -6.24 3.82 -1.67
CA MET A 26 -5.22 2.88 -2.12
C MET A 26 -4.04 3.69 -2.68
N GLN A 27 -2.86 3.49 -2.11
CA GLN A 27 -1.63 4.07 -2.62
C GLN A 27 -0.99 3.12 -3.63
N ALA A 28 -0.38 3.67 -4.68
CA ALA A 28 0.34 2.91 -5.69
C ALA A 28 1.76 3.47 -5.80
N VAL A 29 2.76 2.70 -5.37
CA VAL A 29 4.14 3.13 -5.33
C VAL A 29 4.98 2.31 -6.31
N PRO A 30 5.42 2.91 -7.43
CA PRO A 30 6.27 2.22 -8.38
C PRO A 30 7.70 2.11 -7.85
N LEU A 31 8.30 0.92 -7.97
CA LEU A 31 9.66 0.62 -7.54
C LEU A 31 10.49 0.04 -8.70
N PRO A 32 11.82 0.18 -8.67
CA PRO A 32 12.70 -0.66 -9.48
C PRO A 32 12.43 -2.15 -9.21
N TYR A 33 12.51 -3.02 -10.23
CA TYR A 33 12.23 -4.46 -10.06
C TYR A 33 13.06 -5.12 -8.95
N SER A 34 14.34 -4.78 -8.85
CA SER A 34 15.22 -5.31 -7.80
C SER A 34 14.70 -5.03 -6.39
N LEU A 35 14.04 -3.88 -6.19
CA LEU A 35 13.41 -3.53 -4.91
C LEU A 35 12.00 -4.12 -4.79
N GLY A 36 11.27 -4.29 -5.91
CA GLY A 36 9.98 -4.99 -5.93
C GLY A 36 10.09 -6.43 -5.42
N GLU A 37 11.10 -7.18 -5.89
CA GLU A 37 11.35 -8.56 -5.48
C GLU A 37 11.64 -8.70 -3.98
N THR A 38 12.27 -7.70 -3.37
CA THR A 38 12.65 -7.71 -1.95
C THR A 38 11.64 -7.03 -1.04
N ALA A 39 10.71 -6.23 -1.59
CA ALA A 39 9.69 -5.51 -0.84
C ALA A 39 8.92 -6.39 0.16
N PRO A 40 8.46 -7.61 -0.19
CA PRO A 40 7.74 -8.46 0.77
C PRO A 40 8.55 -8.77 2.04
N ALA A 41 9.87 -8.92 1.92
CA ALA A 41 10.74 -9.20 3.06
C ALA A 41 10.85 -8.00 4.01
N PHE A 42 11.07 -6.80 3.47
CA PHE A 42 11.13 -5.55 4.25
C PHE A 42 9.80 -5.27 4.97
N PHE A 43 8.67 -5.43 4.28
CA PHE A 43 7.36 -5.25 4.90
C PHE A 43 7.08 -6.31 5.98
N LYS A 44 7.46 -7.57 5.73
CA LYS A 44 7.33 -8.64 6.72
C LYS A 44 8.11 -8.34 7.98
N GLU A 45 9.36 -7.94 7.85
CA GLU A 45 10.21 -7.56 8.99
C GLU A 45 9.61 -6.38 9.76
N ALA A 46 9.25 -5.32 9.05
CA ALA A 46 8.68 -4.11 9.66
C ALA A 46 7.36 -4.38 10.40
N ILE A 47 6.47 -5.22 9.86
CA ILE A 47 5.21 -5.62 10.51
C ILE A 47 5.50 -6.43 11.78
N LEU A 48 6.47 -7.35 11.75
CA LEU A 48 6.80 -8.16 12.93
C LEU A 48 7.43 -7.30 14.04
N SER A 49 8.15 -6.23 13.68
CA SER A 49 8.81 -5.32 14.62
C SER A 49 7.95 -4.14 15.12
N SER A 50 6.82 -3.83 14.47
CA SER A 50 6.08 -2.59 14.72
C SER A 50 5.10 -2.63 15.90
N ASP A 51 4.64 -3.81 16.29
CA ASP A 51 3.61 -3.98 17.33
C ASP A 51 4.12 -4.73 18.57
N GLU A 52 3.40 -4.58 19.68
CA GLU A 52 3.73 -5.22 20.96
C GLU A 52 3.95 -6.72 20.80
N GLU A 53 4.85 -7.29 21.60
CA GLU A 53 5.12 -8.73 21.55
C GLU A 53 3.89 -9.59 21.93
N TRP A 54 2.89 -8.96 22.55
CA TRP A 54 1.66 -9.58 23.03
C TRP A 54 0.42 -8.96 22.38
N THR A 55 0.17 -9.25 21.09
CA THR A 55 -1.08 -8.89 20.40
C THR A 55 -2.13 -9.99 20.51
N GLN A 56 -3.41 -9.63 20.48
CA GLN A 56 -4.51 -10.62 20.44
C GLN A 56 -4.57 -11.32 19.07
N HIS A 57 -4.28 -10.59 18.00
CA HIS A 57 -4.28 -11.09 16.62
C HIS A 57 -2.87 -11.50 16.19
N LYS A 58 -2.79 -12.38 15.19
CA LYS A 58 -1.50 -12.68 14.54
C LYS A 58 -0.93 -11.39 13.96
N LYS A 59 0.30 -11.03 14.34
CA LYS A 59 1.01 -9.85 13.81
C LYS A 59 1.01 -9.82 12.28
N LEU A 60 1.29 -10.96 11.63
CA LEU A 60 1.35 -11.04 10.18
C LEU A 60 0.23 -11.92 9.61
N ILE A 61 -0.49 -11.39 8.63
CA ILE A 61 -1.48 -12.11 7.83
C ILE A 61 -0.93 -12.21 6.40
N ASP A 62 -0.46 -13.40 6.02
CA ASP A 62 0.01 -13.65 4.66
C ASP A 62 -1.19 -13.95 3.74
N THR A 63 -1.66 -12.92 3.04
CA THR A 63 -2.76 -13.09 2.08
C THR A 63 -2.27 -13.63 0.74
N ALA A 64 -0.98 -13.52 0.42
CA ALA A 64 -0.41 -14.15 -0.77
C ALA A 64 -0.42 -15.68 -0.67
N ALA A 65 -0.04 -16.23 0.49
CA ALA A 65 -0.17 -17.65 0.78
C ALA A 65 -1.62 -18.11 0.65
N ARG A 66 -2.55 -17.40 1.29
CA ARG A 66 -3.98 -17.73 1.20
C ARG A 66 -4.57 -17.62 -0.20
N ALA A 67 -4.07 -16.69 -1.01
CA ALA A 67 -4.46 -16.59 -2.41
C ALA A 67 -4.06 -17.85 -3.19
N ARG A 68 -2.83 -18.35 -2.97
CA ARG A 68 -2.32 -19.60 -3.56
C ARG A 68 -3.06 -20.85 -3.05
N ASP A 69 -3.55 -20.82 -1.81
CA ASP A 69 -4.32 -21.92 -1.20
C ASP A 69 -5.80 -21.98 -1.69
N GLY A 70 -6.11 -21.30 -2.80
CA GLY A 70 -7.40 -21.41 -3.48
C GLY A 70 -8.39 -20.28 -3.18
N LEU A 71 -8.03 -19.28 -2.37
CA LEU A 71 -8.89 -18.09 -2.19
C LEU A 71 -8.73 -17.07 -3.34
N GLY A 72 -7.60 -17.09 -4.06
CA GLY A 72 -7.28 -16.10 -5.11
C GLY A 72 -7.55 -14.66 -4.65
N LYS A 73 -8.19 -13.86 -5.50
CA LYS A 73 -8.63 -12.49 -5.20
C LYS A 73 -9.46 -12.28 -3.93
N LEU A 74 -10.04 -13.35 -3.34
CA LEU A 74 -10.81 -13.26 -2.10
C LEU A 74 -9.93 -13.33 -0.85
N ALA A 75 -8.63 -13.62 -1.00
CA ALA A 75 -7.72 -13.82 0.12
C ALA A 75 -7.75 -12.65 1.10
N PHE A 76 -7.61 -11.41 0.63
CA PHE A 76 -7.69 -10.22 1.48
C PHE A 76 -9.03 -10.13 2.23
N ARG A 77 -10.15 -10.11 1.50
CA ARG A 77 -11.50 -9.92 2.06
C ARG A 77 -11.93 -11.02 3.04
N ARG A 78 -11.40 -12.24 2.88
CA ARG A 78 -11.66 -13.35 3.79
C ARG A 78 -10.66 -13.45 4.94
N SER A 79 -9.56 -12.69 4.90
CA SER A 79 -8.51 -12.75 5.91
C SER A 79 -8.58 -11.64 6.93
N ILE A 80 -9.13 -10.49 6.55
CA ILE A 80 -9.24 -9.32 7.42
C ILE A 80 -10.73 -8.97 7.56
N ALA A 81 -11.22 -8.91 8.80
CA ALA A 81 -12.59 -8.51 9.09
C ALA A 81 -12.77 -7.00 8.83
N LYS A 82 -13.87 -6.63 8.16
CA LYS A 82 -14.16 -5.26 7.73
C LYS A 82 -14.11 -4.21 8.85
N GLU A 83 -14.53 -4.60 10.06
CA GLU A 83 -14.63 -3.69 11.21
C GLU A 83 -13.29 -3.50 11.93
N MET A 84 -12.26 -4.30 11.62
CA MET A 84 -10.97 -4.23 12.30
C MET A 84 -10.10 -3.15 11.66
N PRO A 85 -9.43 -2.28 12.45
CA PRO A 85 -8.38 -1.42 11.94
C PRO A 85 -7.24 -2.26 11.35
N TYR A 86 -6.76 -1.92 10.17
CA TYR A 86 -5.76 -2.72 9.48
C TYR A 86 -4.80 -1.89 8.63
N PHE A 87 -3.65 -2.50 8.36
CA PHE A 87 -2.74 -2.13 7.28
C PHE A 87 -2.61 -3.33 6.33
N HIS A 88 -2.57 -3.08 5.02
CA HIS A 88 -2.29 -4.12 4.04
C HIS A 88 -1.46 -3.58 2.88
N ALA A 89 -0.46 -4.37 2.45
CA ALA A 89 0.33 -4.13 1.27
C ALA A 89 0.24 -5.31 0.30
N TRP A 90 -0.11 -5.02 -0.96
CA TRP A 90 -0.14 -5.97 -2.07
C TRP A 90 1.13 -5.85 -2.90
N PHE A 91 1.73 -7.00 -3.19
CA PHE A 91 2.93 -7.12 -4.04
C PHE A 91 2.60 -7.79 -5.39
N ASP A 92 1.44 -8.42 -5.48
CA ASP A 92 0.90 -9.00 -6.69
C ASP A 92 -0.61 -8.66 -6.81
N LEU A 93 -1.29 -9.22 -7.81
CA LEU A 93 -2.70 -8.92 -8.08
C LEU A 93 -3.67 -9.50 -7.06
N ASP A 94 -3.31 -10.61 -6.39
CA ASP A 94 -4.22 -11.41 -5.57
C ASP A 94 -3.85 -11.39 -4.08
N GLY A 95 -2.65 -10.92 -3.73
CA GLY A 95 -2.01 -11.24 -2.47
C GLY A 95 -0.96 -10.24 -2.01
N GLY A 96 -0.58 -10.42 -0.74
CA GLY A 96 0.34 -9.55 -0.05
C GLY A 96 0.40 -9.84 1.44
N LEU A 97 0.70 -8.81 2.24
CA LEU A 97 0.87 -8.91 3.68
C LEU A 97 -0.08 -7.92 4.37
N GLY A 98 -0.81 -8.44 5.35
CA GLY A 98 -1.72 -7.68 6.19
C GLY A 98 -1.31 -7.70 7.66
N HIS A 99 -1.77 -6.70 8.39
CA HIS A 99 -1.60 -6.55 9.83
C HIS A 99 -2.86 -5.90 10.43
N ILE A 100 -3.36 -6.45 11.53
CA ILE A 100 -4.44 -5.84 12.31
C ILE A 100 -3.80 -4.86 13.29
N VAL A 101 -4.19 -3.60 13.23
CA VAL A 101 -3.63 -2.55 14.09
C VAL A 101 -4.45 -2.48 15.38
N GLU A 102 -3.86 -2.92 16.49
CA GLU A 102 -4.54 -2.94 17.79
C GLU A 102 -4.38 -1.60 18.55
N ASP A 103 -3.16 -1.05 18.60
CA ASP A 103 -2.90 0.26 19.22
C ASP A 103 -2.62 1.36 18.18
N ALA A 104 -3.67 2.09 17.82
CA ALA A 104 -3.59 3.22 16.89
C ALA A 104 -2.71 4.39 17.40
N ASN A 105 -2.36 4.45 18.70
CA ASN A 105 -1.48 5.50 19.22
C ASN A 105 0.00 5.23 18.92
N ARG A 106 0.37 3.95 18.82
CA ARG A 106 1.74 3.52 18.49
C ARG A 106 1.95 3.35 16.99
N TRP A 107 0.88 3.03 16.26
CA TRP A 107 0.94 2.93 14.81
C TRP A 107 1.34 4.27 14.15
N PRO A 108 2.28 4.28 13.18
CA PRO A 108 2.68 5.50 12.51
C PRO A 108 1.49 6.24 11.88
N LYS A 109 1.46 7.56 12.07
CA LYS A 109 0.34 8.41 11.63
C LYS A 109 0.24 8.46 10.11
N GLY A 110 -0.98 8.45 9.59
CA GLY A 110 -1.22 8.57 8.15
C GLY A 110 -0.67 7.36 7.42
N ASP A 111 0.13 7.56 6.38
CA ASP A 111 0.77 6.50 5.60
C ASP A 111 2.26 6.31 5.93
N LEU A 112 2.72 6.87 7.06
CA LEU A 112 4.14 6.87 7.41
C LEU A 112 4.72 5.47 7.57
N PHE A 113 3.94 4.48 8.02
CA PHE A 113 4.41 3.10 8.16
C PHE A 113 4.97 2.56 6.83
N ALA A 114 4.18 2.62 5.76
CA ALA A 114 4.63 2.17 4.44
C ALA A 114 5.72 3.09 3.87
N ARG A 115 5.63 4.41 4.10
CA ARG A 115 6.60 5.37 3.58
C ARG A 115 7.98 5.25 4.22
N GLU A 116 8.07 4.91 5.49
CA GLU A 116 9.35 4.67 6.17
C GLU A 116 10.01 3.39 5.64
N ILE A 117 9.23 2.32 5.42
CA ILE A 117 9.73 1.08 4.81
C ILE A 117 10.24 1.34 3.38
N ILE A 118 9.39 1.90 2.52
CA ILE A 118 9.74 2.15 1.13
C ILE A 118 10.84 3.20 1.01
N GLY A 119 10.81 4.24 1.84
CA GLY A 119 11.84 5.27 1.89
C GLY A 119 13.20 4.72 2.30
N GLY A 120 13.23 3.80 3.27
CA GLY A 120 14.45 3.08 3.65
C GLY A 120 14.97 2.19 2.52
N MET A 121 14.08 1.48 1.80
CA MET A 121 14.47 0.68 0.63
C MET A 121 15.05 1.51 -0.51
N LEU A 122 14.59 2.75 -0.66
CA LEU A 122 15.00 3.69 -1.71
C LEU A 122 16.13 4.63 -1.28
N ASP A 123 16.65 4.50 -0.06
CA ASP A 123 17.66 5.39 0.53
C ASP A 123 17.27 6.88 0.46
N ILE A 124 16.03 7.17 0.88
CA ILE A 124 15.45 8.52 0.85
C ILE A 124 15.57 9.18 2.22
N GLU A 125 15.95 10.45 2.22
CA GLU A 125 16.09 11.24 3.44
C GLU A 125 14.78 11.34 4.26
N PRO A 126 14.85 11.33 5.61
CA PRO A 126 13.69 11.35 6.49
C PRO A 126 12.75 12.54 6.31
N ASP A 127 13.26 13.69 5.88
CA ASP A 127 12.48 14.89 5.62
C ASP A 127 11.52 14.69 4.44
N VAL A 128 11.97 14.03 3.38
CA VAL A 128 11.15 13.66 2.22
C VAL A 128 10.13 12.60 2.61
N ILE A 129 10.55 11.58 3.37
CA ILE A 129 9.67 10.51 3.87
C ILE A 129 8.53 11.10 4.71
N LYS A 130 8.81 12.06 5.59
CA LYS A 130 7.81 12.62 6.52
C LYS A 130 6.98 13.75 5.91
N ARG A 131 7.36 14.25 4.73
CA ARG A 131 6.66 15.38 4.09
C ARG A 131 5.22 15.04 3.75
N GLN A 132 4.28 15.76 4.34
CA GLN A 132 2.85 15.61 4.05
C GLN A 132 2.43 16.61 2.96
N GLY A 133 1.93 16.11 1.83
CA GLY A 133 1.39 16.93 0.75
C GLY A 133 0.02 17.50 1.11
N ARG A 134 -0.32 18.66 0.54
CA ARG A 134 -1.67 19.21 0.57
C ARG A 134 -2.20 19.28 -0.85
N TRP A 135 -3.47 18.92 -1.04
CA TRP A 135 -4.13 19.13 -2.32
C TRP A 135 -4.46 20.61 -2.51
N SER A 136 -3.99 21.18 -3.61
CA SER A 136 -4.28 22.55 -4.03
C SER A 136 -5.32 22.55 -5.15
N ARG A 137 -6.24 23.51 -5.11
CA ARG A 137 -7.26 23.69 -6.16
C ARG A 137 -6.68 24.12 -7.52
N GLY A 138 -5.49 24.73 -7.54
CA GLY A 138 -4.83 25.24 -8.74
C GLY A 138 -4.14 24.20 -9.63
N GLY A 139 -4.44 22.92 -9.43
CA GLY A 139 -3.80 21.82 -10.16
C GLY A 139 -2.39 21.50 -9.67
N ASP A 140 -1.87 20.35 -10.09
CA ASP A 140 -0.51 19.89 -9.82
C ASP A 140 0.16 19.55 -11.15
N LYS A 141 1.30 20.19 -11.44
CA LYS A 141 2.05 20.02 -12.70
C LYS A 141 2.47 18.57 -12.95
N ARG A 142 2.54 17.74 -11.90
CA ARG A 142 2.87 16.30 -12.00
C ARG A 142 1.76 15.48 -12.68
N ILE A 143 0.52 15.98 -12.66
CA ILE A 143 -0.66 15.26 -13.18
C ILE A 143 -0.58 15.08 -14.70
N GLU A 144 -0.20 16.11 -15.45
CA GLU A 144 -0.18 16.05 -16.92
C GLU A 144 0.80 14.99 -17.43
N GLY A 145 1.99 14.94 -16.85
CA GLY A 145 2.99 13.92 -17.18
C GLY A 145 2.48 12.50 -16.88
N PHE A 146 1.78 12.31 -15.76
CA PHE A 146 1.17 11.02 -15.45
C PHE A 146 0.06 10.66 -16.44
N ARG A 147 -0.86 11.59 -16.74
CA ARG A 147 -1.99 11.39 -17.65
C ARG A 147 -1.52 10.95 -19.04
N ASN A 148 -0.47 11.58 -19.57
CA ASN A 148 0.10 11.22 -20.86
C ASN A 148 0.65 9.78 -20.88
N ARG A 149 1.31 9.34 -19.80
CA ARG A 149 1.79 7.95 -19.67
C ARG A 149 0.64 6.95 -19.49
N TRP A 150 -0.39 7.32 -18.74
CA TRP A 150 -1.54 6.45 -18.47
C TRP A 150 -2.45 6.28 -19.69
N LYS A 151 -2.52 7.26 -20.60
CA LYS A 151 -3.45 7.31 -21.74
C LYS A 151 -3.52 6.03 -22.60
N LYS A 152 -2.41 5.30 -22.77
CA LYS A 152 -2.34 4.03 -23.51
C LYS A 152 -3.04 2.87 -22.78
N PHE A 153 -3.11 2.93 -21.45
CA PHE A 153 -3.63 1.87 -20.57
C PHE A 153 -5.01 2.21 -20.00
N ASP A 154 -5.52 3.41 -20.29
CA ASP A 154 -6.78 3.90 -19.73
C ASP A 154 -7.99 3.32 -20.45
N TRP A 155 -8.57 2.28 -19.87
CA TRP A 155 -9.75 1.62 -20.40
C TRP A 155 -11.03 2.49 -20.28
N THR A 156 -11.05 3.45 -19.35
CA THR A 156 -12.24 4.29 -19.10
C THR A 156 -12.55 5.26 -20.23
N ARG A 157 -11.61 5.45 -21.16
CA ARG A 157 -11.83 6.25 -22.38
C ARG A 157 -12.95 5.70 -23.25
N VAL A 158 -13.15 4.38 -23.24
CA VAL A 158 -14.27 3.74 -23.93
C VAL A 158 -15.62 4.17 -23.36
N LEU A 159 -15.67 4.64 -22.11
CA LEU A 159 -16.89 5.14 -21.46
C LEU A 159 -17.18 6.62 -21.76
N THR A 160 -16.20 7.35 -22.32
CA THR A 160 -16.29 8.79 -22.59
C THR A 160 -16.26 9.14 -24.06
N ASP A 161 -15.75 8.25 -24.91
CA ASP A 161 -15.57 8.45 -26.34
C ASP A 161 -16.84 8.01 -27.15
N GLU A 162 -18.05 8.42 -26.70
CA GLU A 162 -19.29 8.50 -27.54
C GLU A 162 -19.38 9.87 -28.26
#